data_AF-L8GYI8-F1
#
_entry.id   AF-L8GYI8-F1
#
_cell.length_a   1.000
_cell.length_b   1.000
_cell.length_c   1.000
_cell.angle_alpha   90.00
_cell.angle_beta   90.00
_cell.angle_gamma   90.00
#
_symmetry.space_group_name_H-M   'P 1'
#
loop_
_entity.id
_entity.type
_entity.pdbx_description
1 polymer ?
#
loop_
_entity_poly.entity_id
_entity_poly.type
_entity_poly.pdbx_seq_one_letter_code
_entity_poly.pdbx_strand_id
1 'polypeptide(L)'
;MEECKVWDDAAILAALQQAVGKEKLAREVDEAVVDYLVAVIRGIVAEDANASAQTAVDKERAGAAVEEATTPLLLANGLAKDDDQAAAICRALLAALHLSPAPAGRVADDELKVLERPVQLQALIPEEPKAPCAREEVVLPPPKEEVDTVAEFLKGTRDPDPTTRKLYLRELCPCHVKRDVEVVWDRILEMTNDPDPAVRYQVMHNLCDGSPATRELDVIAALEKMHNDDDKEIRRKVHNVLTHYRKTGKWNIL
;
A
#
# COMPACT_ATOMS: atom_id res chain seq x y z
N MET A 1 -40.32 12.80 6.98
CA MET A 1 -39.26 12.61 5.97
C MET A 1 -38.07 13.36 6.51
N GLU A 2 -37.17 12.65 7.20
CA GLU A 2 -35.88 13.24 7.58
C GLU A 2 -35.06 13.38 6.29
N GLU A 3 -34.54 14.58 6.04
CA GLU A 3 -33.67 14.83 4.90
C GLU A 3 -32.45 13.92 5.03
N CYS A 4 -32.19 13.11 3.99
CA CYS A 4 -31.01 12.27 3.91
C CYS A 4 -29.80 13.21 3.89
N LYS A 5 -29.12 13.31 5.03
CA LYS A 5 -27.96 14.20 5.19
C LYS A 5 -26.84 13.65 4.31
N VAL A 6 -26.59 14.31 3.19
CA VAL A 6 -25.44 14.03 2.33
C VAL A 6 -24.20 14.44 3.10
N TRP A 7 -23.31 13.49 3.36
CA TRP A 7 -22.05 13.73 4.03
C TRP A 7 -21.03 14.27 3.02
N ASP A 8 -20.44 15.43 3.30
CA ASP A 8 -19.30 15.95 2.55
C ASP A 8 -17.98 15.34 3.05
N ASP A 9 -16.93 15.47 2.24
CA ASP A 9 -15.61 14.89 2.53
C ASP A 9 -15.01 15.45 3.85
N ALA A 10 -15.38 16.68 4.21
CA ALA A 10 -14.93 17.31 5.44
C ALA A 10 -15.46 16.60 6.69
N ALA A 11 -16.72 16.15 6.68
CA ALA A 11 -17.31 15.43 7.79
C ALA A 11 -16.70 14.02 7.97
N ILE A 12 -16.42 13.32 6.87
CA ILE A 12 -15.77 11.99 6.90
C ILE A 12 -14.33 12.12 7.42
N LEU A 13 -13.60 13.13 6.92
CA LEU A 13 -12.24 13.41 7.37
C LEU A 13 -12.19 13.79 8.85
N ALA A 14 -13.14 14.59 9.34
CA ALA A 14 -13.23 14.94 10.76
C ALA A 14 -13.45 13.71 11.65
N ALA A 15 -14.30 12.77 11.22
CA ALA A 15 -14.53 11.51 11.94
C ALA A 15 -13.26 10.64 11.98
N LEU A 16 -12.53 10.54 10.87
CA LEU A 16 -11.22 9.85 10.81
C LEU A 16 -10.19 10.50 11.75
N GLN A 17 -10.09 11.82 11.73
CA GLN A 17 -9.18 12.57 12.61
C GLN A 17 -9.53 12.39 14.09
N GLN A 18 -10.82 12.31 14.42
CA GLN A 18 -11.28 12.06 15.79
C GLN A 18 -10.99 10.62 16.24
N ALA A 19 -11.15 9.63 15.37
CA ALA A 19 -10.95 8.22 15.70
C ALA A 19 -9.47 7.83 15.82
N VAL A 20 -8.62 8.36 14.93
CA VAL A 20 -7.20 7.98 14.81
C VAL A 20 -6.27 8.96 15.54
N GLY A 21 -6.74 10.17 15.80
CA GLY A 21 -5.94 11.29 16.27
C GLY A 21 -5.32 12.06 15.09
N LYS A 22 -5.60 13.37 15.03
CA LYS A 22 -5.19 14.25 13.93
C LYS A 22 -3.69 14.23 13.63
N GLU A 23 -2.85 14.18 14.68
CA GLU A 23 -1.39 14.14 14.51
C GLU A 23 -0.87 12.80 13.96
N LYS A 24 -1.50 11.69 14.36
CA LYS A 24 -1.13 10.36 13.87
C LYS A 24 -1.51 10.23 12.39
N LEU A 25 -2.72 10.65 12.04
CA LEU A 25 -3.21 10.63 10.66
C LEU A 25 -2.31 11.45 9.73
N ALA A 26 -1.85 12.64 10.15
CA ALA A 26 -1.01 13.50 9.32
C ALA A 26 0.46 13.04 9.19
N ARG A 27 0.98 12.23 10.12
CA ARG A 27 2.38 11.76 10.09
C ARG A 27 2.54 10.38 9.43
N GLU A 28 1.55 9.51 9.61
CA GLU A 28 1.68 8.09 9.30
C GLU A 28 0.86 7.65 8.08
N VAL A 29 -0.03 8.50 7.58
CA VAL A 29 -0.95 8.14 6.49
C VAL A 29 -0.81 9.12 5.34
N ASP A 30 -0.58 8.56 4.15
CA ASP A 30 -0.58 9.32 2.90
C ASP A 30 -2.00 9.89 2.65
N GLU A 31 -2.07 11.12 2.15
CA GLU A 31 -3.32 11.79 1.76
C GLU A 31 -4.12 10.92 0.78
N ALA A 32 -3.44 10.18 -0.11
CA ALA A 32 -4.07 9.25 -1.03
C ALA A 32 -4.79 8.08 -0.34
N VAL A 33 -4.28 7.62 0.82
CA VAL A 33 -4.92 6.55 1.61
C VAL A 33 -6.17 7.08 2.30
N VAL A 34 -6.13 8.32 2.78
CA VAL A 34 -7.29 8.99 3.37
C VAL A 34 -8.40 9.17 2.32
N ASP A 35 -8.05 9.67 1.14
CA ASP A 35 -9.00 9.83 0.02
C ASP A 35 -9.61 8.50 -0.42
N TYR A 36 -8.80 7.44 -0.48
CA TYR A 36 -9.29 6.09 -0.78
C TYR A 36 -10.29 5.59 0.27
N LEU A 37 -9.98 5.74 1.56
CA LEU A 37 -10.90 5.36 2.64
C LEU A 37 -12.21 6.14 2.56
N VAL A 38 -12.15 7.44 2.29
CA VAL A 38 -13.35 8.28 2.09
C VAL A 38 -14.17 7.79 0.89
N ALA A 39 -13.53 7.47 -0.23
CA ALA A 39 -14.19 6.96 -1.43
C ALA A 39 -14.88 5.61 -1.21
N VAL A 40 -14.21 4.67 -0.51
CA VAL A 40 -14.77 3.35 -0.17
C VAL A 40 -16.00 3.51 0.72
N ILE A 41 -15.90 4.33 1.78
CA ILE A 41 -17.02 4.60 2.68
C ILE A 41 -18.20 5.22 1.92
N ARG A 42 -17.93 6.20 1.04
CA ARG A 42 -18.96 6.81 0.20
C ARG A 42 -19.64 5.79 -0.71
N GLY A 43 -18.88 4.89 -1.34
CA GLY A 43 -19.42 3.86 -2.23
C GLY A 43 -20.40 2.95 -1.50
N ILE A 44 -20.01 2.45 -0.33
CA ILE A 44 -20.86 1.57 0.49
C ILE A 44 -22.13 2.31 0.94
N VAL A 45 -22.00 3.55 1.42
CA VAL A 45 -23.15 4.36 1.86
C VAL A 45 -24.09 4.71 0.71
N ALA A 46 -23.57 4.96 -0.50
CA ALA A 46 -24.37 5.29 -1.67
C ALA A 46 -25.13 4.08 -2.24
N GLU A 47 -24.55 2.88 -2.17
CA GLU A 47 -25.24 1.64 -2.54
C GLU A 47 -26.43 1.39 -1.61
N ASP A 48 -26.27 1.61 -0.30
CA ASP A 48 -27.34 1.44 0.69
C ASP A 48 -28.40 2.55 0.65
N ALA A 49 -28.03 3.80 0.35
CA ALA A 49 -28.99 4.91 0.25
C ALA A 49 -30.03 4.71 -0.89
N ASN A 50 -29.68 3.93 -1.92
CA ASN A 50 -30.59 3.58 -3.01
C ASN A 50 -31.48 2.36 -2.68
N ALA A 51 -31.18 1.62 -1.60
CA ALA A 51 -32.02 0.55 -1.08
C ALA A 51 -33.10 1.15 -0.16
N SER A 52 -34.28 1.39 -0.74
CA SER A 52 -35.45 1.99 -0.08
C SER A 52 -35.82 1.33 1.28
N ALA A 53 -36.01 2.18 2.31
CA ALA A 53 -36.66 1.87 3.60
C ALA A 53 -36.11 0.61 4.29
N GLN A 54 -34.80 0.62 4.50
CA GLN A 54 -34.05 -0.53 4.92
C GLN A 54 -34.14 -0.77 6.46
N THR A 55 -34.32 -2.02 6.86
CA THR A 55 -34.60 -2.43 8.24
C THR A 55 -33.34 -2.36 9.12
N ALA A 56 -33.48 -2.43 10.46
CA ALA A 56 -32.32 -2.45 11.37
C ALA A 56 -31.27 -3.54 11.02
N VAL A 57 -31.72 -4.64 10.42
CA VAL A 57 -30.88 -5.78 9.97
C VAL A 57 -29.89 -5.36 8.88
N ASP A 58 -30.29 -4.43 8.02
CA ASP A 58 -29.47 -4.03 6.88
C ASP A 58 -28.40 -3.00 7.27
N LYS A 59 -28.66 -2.17 8.29
CA LYS A 59 -27.64 -1.31 8.89
C LYS A 59 -26.52 -2.11 9.55
N GLU A 60 -26.88 -3.22 10.20
CA GLU A 60 -25.91 -4.15 10.79
C GLU A 60 -25.05 -4.82 9.71
N ARG A 61 -25.68 -5.22 8.59
CA ARG A 61 -24.97 -5.79 7.43
C ARG A 61 -24.05 -4.78 6.75
N ALA A 62 -24.47 -3.53 6.61
CA ALA A 62 -23.66 -2.44 6.08
C ALA A 62 -22.43 -2.18 6.97
N GLY A 63 -22.63 -2.14 8.29
CA GLY A 63 -21.54 -2.00 9.25
C GLY A 63 -20.51 -3.13 9.15
N ALA A 64 -20.96 -4.37 9.05
CA ALA A 64 -20.09 -5.52 8.86
C ALA A 64 -19.31 -5.46 7.52
N ALA A 65 -19.96 -5.03 6.43
CA ALA A 65 -19.31 -4.88 5.14
C ALA A 65 -18.23 -3.77 5.15
N VAL A 66 -18.50 -2.66 5.84
CA VAL A 66 -17.48 -1.60 6.05
C VAL A 66 -16.32 -2.16 6.85
N GLU A 67 -16.57 -2.85 7.96
CA GLU A 67 -15.52 -3.42 8.81
C GLU A 67 -14.66 -4.45 8.06
N GLU A 68 -15.28 -5.33 7.27
CA GLU A 68 -14.58 -6.32 6.43
C GLU A 68 -13.70 -5.64 5.36
N ALA A 69 -14.19 -4.57 4.73
CA ALA A 69 -13.47 -3.87 3.68
C ALA A 69 -12.33 -2.98 4.21
N THR A 70 -12.50 -2.34 5.36
CA THR A 70 -11.55 -1.35 5.87
C THR A 70 -10.51 -1.92 6.84
N THR A 71 -10.79 -3.04 7.51
CA THR A 71 -9.86 -3.65 8.48
C THR A 71 -8.49 -4.00 7.88
N PRO A 72 -8.38 -4.67 6.71
CA PRO A 72 -7.09 -4.96 6.09
C PRO A 72 -6.30 -3.69 5.72
N LEU A 73 -7.01 -2.62 5.35
CA LEU A 73 -6.39 -1.34 4.98
C LEU A 73 -5.83 -0.62 6.21
N LEU A 74 -6.57 -0.61 7.32
CA LEU A 74 -6.11 0.00 8.56
C LEU A 74 -4.86 -0.71 9.11
N LEU A 75 -4.81 -2.03 9.01
CA LEU A 75 -3.65 -2.82 9.42
C LEU A 75 -2.45 -2.61 8.48
N ALA A 76 -2.68 -2.67 7.16
CA ALA A 76 -1.63 -2.51 6.17
C ALA A 76 -0.93 -1.15 6.23
N ASN A 77 -1.65 -0.10 6.68
CA ASN A 77 -1.13 1.26 6.81
C ASN A 77 -0.71 1.63 8.24
N GLY A 78 -0.67 0.69 9.19
CA GLY A 78 -0.24 0.95 10.57
C GLY A 78 -1.21 1.82 11.40
N LEU A 79 -2.41 2.05 10.88
CA LEU A 79 -3.47 2.79 11.57
C LEU A 79 -4.02 2.00 12.76
N ALA A 80 -4.10 0.68 12.60
CA ALA A 80 -4.40 -0.28 13.65
C ALA A 80 -3.24 -1.26 13.85
N LYS A 81 -3.02 -1.70 15.09
CA LYS A 81 -2.00 -2.69 15.46
C LYS A 81 -2.50 -4.12 15.35
N ASP A 82 -3.80 -4.32 15.51
CA ASP A 82 -4.50 -5.60 15.52
C ASP A 82 -5.95 -5.42 15.06
N ASP A 83 -6.64 -6.55 14.82
CA ASP A 83 -8.00 -6.58 14.31
C ASP A 83 -8.98 -5.87 15.28
N ASP A 84 -8.75 -5.96 16.59
CA ASP A 84 -9.59 -5.33 17.60
C ASP A 84 -9.52 -3.80 17.53
N GLN A 85 -8.32 -3.24 17.35
CA GLN A 85 -8.11 -1.82 17.16
C GLN A 85 -8.69 -1.34 15.82
N ALA A 86 -8.55 -2.13 14.76
CA ALA A 86 -9.13 -1.81 13.46
C ALA A 86 -10.67 -1.77 13.55
N ALA A 87 -11.27 -2.78 14.17
CA ALA A 87 -12.70 -2.86 14.42
C ALA A 87 -13.21 -1.69 15.28
N ALA A 88 -12.44 -1.26 16.28
CA ALA A 88 -12.79 -0.09 17.10
C ALA A 88 -12.79 1.22 16.28
N ILE A 89 -11.80 1.41 15.40
CA ILE A 89 -11.76 2.55 14.47
C ILE A 89 -12.95 2.51 13.51
N CYS A 90 -13.26 1.34 12.94
CA CYS A 90 -14.41 1.15 12.06
C CYS A 90 -15.73 1.49 12.74
N ARG A 91 -15.94 0.99 13.97
CA ARG A 91 -17.14 1.32 14.77
C ARG A 91 -17.22 2.81 15.10
N ALA A 92 -16.11 3.47 15.43
CA ALA A 92 -16.08 4.90 15.67
C ALA A 92 -16.49 5.69 14.42
N LEU A 93 -16.01 5.29 13.25
CA LEU A 93 -16.39 5.88 11.96
C LEU A 93 -17.87 5.66 11.64
N LEU A 94 -18.36 4.43 11.79
CA LEU A 94 -19.77 4.10 11.57
C LEU A 94 -20.70 4.83 12.54
N ALA A 95 -20.29 5.00 13.80
CA ALA A 95 -21.04 5.77 14.79
C ALA A 95 -21.07 7.27 14.46
N ALA A 96 -19.94 7.84 14.03
CA ALA A 96 -19.87 9.22 13.57
C ALA A 96 -20.74 9.48 12.34
N LEU A 97 -20.88 8.48 11.46
CA LEU A 97 -21.73 8.52 10.26
C LEU A 97 -23.20 8.18 10.53
N HIS A 98 -23.57 7.87 11.79
CA HIS A 98 -24.90 7.41 12.19
C HIS A 98 -25.39 6.13 11.47
N LEU A 99 -24.45 5.30 10.98
CA LEU A 99 -24.74 4.05 10.29
C LEU A 99 -24.91 2.87 11.25
N SER A 100 -24.37 2.97 12.46
CA SER A 100 -24.65 2.02 13.55
C SER A 100 -25.64 2.63 14.54
N PRO A 101 -26.65 1.88 15.02
CA PRO A 101 -27.36 2.30 16.23
C PRO A 101 -26.33 2.44 17.35
N ALA A 102 -26.41 3.55 18.10
CA ALA A 102 -25.57 3.75 19.26
C ALA A 102 -25.67 2.50 20.17
N PRO A 103 -24.55 1.96 20.68
CA PRO A 103 -24.61 0.83 21.59
C PRO A 103 -25.54 1.20 22.73
N ALA A 104 -26.50 0.33 23.05
CA ALA A 104 -27.49 0.56 24.11
C ALA A 104 -26.89 0.59 25.53
N GLY A 105 -25.57 0.57 25.65
CA GLY A 105 -24.82 0.87 26.86
C GLY A 105 -23.95 2.08 26.62
N ARG A 106 -23.94 3.03 27.56
CA ARG A 106 -22.92 4.08 27.62
C ARG A 106 -21.56 3.41 27.48
N VAL A 107 -20.86 3.64 26.38
CA VAL A 107 -19.41 3.51 26.35
C VAL A 107 -18.95 4.50 27.41
N ALA A 108 -18.53 3.99 28.56
CA ALA A 108 -18.03 4.84 29.62
C ALA A 108 -16.87 5.66 29.04
N ASP A 109 -16.78 6.94 29.38
CA ASP A 109 -15.64 7.82 29.02
C ASP A 109 -14.27 7.22 29.42
N ASP A 110 -14.26 6.12 30.18
CA ASP A 110 -13.08 5.36 30.56
C ASP A 110 -12.48 4.48 29.44
N GLU A 111 -13.22 4.11 28.38
CA GLU A 111 -12.65 3.38 27.24
C GLU A 111 -11.92 4.28 26.24
N LEU A 112 -12.30 5.57 26.13
CA LEU A 112 -11.53 6.54 25.32
C LEU A 112 -10.23 6.99 26.00
N LYS A 113 -10.12 6.88 27.33
CA LYS A 113 -8.89 7.21 28.09
C LYS A 113 -7.71 6.26 27.84
N VAL A 114 -7.93 5.13 27.17
CA VAL A 114 -6.86 4.20 26.79
C VAL A 114 -5.91 4.85 25.76
N LEU A 115 -6.36 5.89 25.06
CA LEU A 115 -5.57 6.62 24.05
C LEU A 115 -4.75 7.80 24.59
N GLU A 116 -4.93 8.20 25.86
CA GLU A 116 -4.30 9.41 26.41
C GLU A 116 -3.19 9.14 27.46
N ARG A 117 -2.84 7.87 27.76
CA ARG A 117 -1.72 7.62 28.67
C ARG A 117 -0.38 7.82 27.96
N PRO A 118 0.48 8.76 28.39
CA PRO A 118 1.86 8.77 27.93
C PRO A 118 2.52 7.48 28.41
N VAL A 119 2.87 6.62 27.46
CA VAL A 119 3.63 5.41 27.72
C VAL A 119 5.00 5.85 28.25
N GLN A 120 5.22 5.69 29.56
CA GLN A 120 6.56 5.74 30.14
C GLN A 120 7.31 4.51 29.66
N LEU A 121 7.95 4.63 28.49
CA LEU A 121 8.86 3.64 27.95
C LEU A 121 10.27 3.95 28.48
N GLN A 122 10.54 3.58 29.73
CA GLN A 122 11.91 3.49 30.22
C GLN A 122 12.11 2.17 30.97
N ALA A 123 13.23 1.53 30.60
CA ALA A 123 13.83 0.31 31.11
C ALA A 123 13.30 -1.01 30.52
N LEU A 124 14.28 -1.80 30.03
CA LEU A 124 14.21 -3.19 29.57
C LEU A 124 14.09 -3.40 28.04
N ILE A 125 14.98 -2.75 27.28
CA ILE A 125 15.51 -3.35 26.04
C ILE A 125 17.00 -3.57 26.30
N PRO A 126 17.52 -4.82 26.26
CA PRO A 126 18.96 -5.04 26.26
C PRO A 126 19.54 -4.42 24.98
N GLU A 127 20.58 -3.58 25.14
CA GLU A 127 21.20 -2.89 24.02
C GLU A 127 21.83 -3.88 23.04
N GLU A 128 21.18 -4.04 21.88
CA GLU A 128 21.81 -4.65 20.72
C GLU A 128 22.84 -3.68 20.12
N PRO A 129 24.00 -4.18 19.66
CA PRO A 129 25.06 -3.33 19.12
C PRO A 129 24.56 -2.56 17.90
N LYS A 130 24.52 -1.24 18.07
CA LYS A 130 24.13 -0.23 17.09
C LYS A 130 25.01 -0.33 15.84
N ALA A 131 24.58 -1.10 14.85
CA ALA A 131 25.15 -1.04 13.51
C ALA A 131 24.88 0.37 12.94
N PRO A 132 25.88 1.08 12.42
CA PRO A 132 25.68 2.42 11.88
C PRO A 132 25.02 2.31 10.50
N CYS A 133 23.70 2.17 10.46
CA CYS A 133 22.93 2.53 9.28
C CYS A 133 22.80 4.05 9.22
N ALA A 134 23.93 4.73 9.06
CA ALA A 134 23.92 6.03 8.41
C ALA A 134 23.32 5.78 7.02
N ARG A 135 22.08 6.23 6.80
CA ARG A 135 21.57 6.49 5.46
C ARG A 135 22.54 7.50 4.87
N GLU A 136 23.54 7.01 4.15
CA GLU A 136 24.29 7.84 3.24
C GLU A 136 23.25 8.40 2.28
N GLU A 137 22.97 9.70 2.39
CA GLU A 137 22.20 10.41 1.38
C GLU A 137 22.95 10.17 0.09
N VAL A 138 22.44 9.25 -0.73
CA VAL A 138 22.85 9.13 -2.11
C VAL A 138 22.41 10.44 -2.73
N VAL A 139 23.35 11.38 -2.79
CA VAL A 139 23.19 12.64 -3.50
C VAL A 139 22.87 12.21 -4.91
N LEU A 140 21.60 12.33 -5.28
CA LEU A 140 21.19 12.16 -6.67
C LEU A 140 22.12 13.06 -7.48
N PRO A 141 22.82 12.51 -8.49
CA PRO A 141 23.58 13.36 -9.39
C PRO A 141 22.64 14.47 -9.87
N PRO A 142 23.08 15.74 -9.85
CA PRO A 142 22.23 16.86 -10.27
C PRO A 142 21.62 16.51 -11.63
N PRO A 143 20.35 16.85 -11.89
CA PRO A 143 19.69 16.54 -13.15
C PRO A 143 20.56 17.09 -14.28
N LYS A 144 21.30 16.19 -14.93
CA LYS A 144 22.18 16.54 -16.04
C LYS A 144 21.28 16.82 -17.23
N GLU A 145 21.63 17.88 -17.93
CA GLU A 145 21.13 18.32 -19.24
C GLU A 145 20.60 17.14 -20.07
N GLU A 146 19.34 17.24 -20.53
CA GLU A 146 18.62 16.37 -21.49
C GLU A 146 19.31 15.03 -21.82
N VAL A 147 19.34 14.11 -20.85
CA VAL A 147 19.82 12.73 -21.06
C VAL A 147 18.69 11.91 -21.67
N ASP A 148 18.29 12.26 -22.90
CA ASP A 148 17.02 11.84 -23.50
C ASP A 148 17.11 10.52 -24.29
N THR A 149 18.22 9.77 -24.18
CA THR A 149 18.35 8.51 -24.90
C THR A 149 18.25 7.30 -23.98
N VAL A 150 17.34 6.37 -24.30
CA VAL A 150 17.24 5.06 -23.64
C VAL A 150 18.60 4.32 -23.62
N ALA A 151 19.49 4.60 -24.58
CA ALA A 151 20.85 4.09 -24.59
C ALA A 151 21.68 4.49 -23.35
N GLU A 152 21.52 5.72 -22.84
CA GLU A 152 22.23 6.20 -21.66
C GLU A 152 21.70 5.55 -20.37
N PHE A 153 20.38 5.40 -20.26
CA PHE A 153 19.78 4.64 -19.16
C PHE A 153 20.24 3.19 -19.16
N LEU A 154 20.26 2.54 -20.33
CA LEU A 154 20.78 1.19 -20.48
C LEU A 154 22.27 1.10 -20.10
N LYS A 155 23.07 2.12 -20.43
CA LYS A 155 24.47 2.18 -19.98
C LYS A 155 24.56 2.29 -18.46
N GLY A 156 23.71 3.09 -17.82
CA GLY A 156 23.63 3.24 -16.36
C GLY A 156 23.27 1.94 -15.63
N THR A 157 22.47 1.06 -16.24
CA THR A 157 22.21 -0.28 -15.66
C THR A 157 23.42 -1.22 -15.62
N ARG A 158 24.58 -0.80 -16.14
CA ARG A 158 25.86 -1.54 -16.10
C ARG A 158 26.87 -0.93 -15.13
N ASP A 159 26.45 0.05 -14.34
CA ASP A 159 27.32 0.69 -13.36
C ASP A 159 27.79 -0.33 -12.29
N PRO A 160 29.06 -0.26 -11.83
CA PRO A 160 29.52 -1.11 -10.73
C PRO A 160 28.73 -0.91 -9.43
N ASP A 161 28.21 0.29 -9.16
CA ASP A 161 27.41 0.57 -7.97
C ASP A 161 25.96 0.05 -8.13
N PRO A 162 25.50 -0.87 -7.26
CA PRO A 162 24.13 -1.38 -7.31
C PRO A 162 23.06 -0.29 -7.13
N THR A 163 23.36 0.76 -6.36
CA THR A 163 22.40 1.85 -6.14
C THR A 163 22.14 2.61 -7.43
N THR A 164 23.21 2.91 -8.16
CA THR A 164 23.16 3.51 -9.49
C THR A 164 22.41 2.60 -10.47
N ARG A 165 22.71 1.29 -10.51
CA ARG A 165 21.97 0.34 -11.39
C ARG A 165 20.48 0.34 -11.10
N LYS A 166 20.09 0.27 -9.83
CA LYS A 166 18.69 0.30 -9.40
C LYS A 166 17.99 1.61 -9.82
N LEU A 167 18.66 2.74 -9.64
CA LEU A 167 18.13 4.05 -10.03
C LEU A 167 17.80 4.09 -11.53
N TYR A 168 18.77 3.72 -12.38
CA TYR A 168 18.54 3.68 -13.83
C TYR A 168 17.47 2.65 -14.23
N LEU A 169 17.42 1.50 -13.55
CA LEU A 169 16.41 0.47 -13.81
C LEU A 169 14.99 0.94 -13.45
N ARG A 170 14.84 1.75 -12.39
CA ARG A 170 13.57 2.38 -12.03
C ARG A 170 13.10 3.36 -13.11
N GLU A 171 14.00 4.15 -13.67
CA GLU A 171 13.65 5.06 -14.77
C GLU A 171 13.32 4.33 -16.08
N LEU A 172 13.76 3.07 -16.22
CA LEU A 172 13.38 2.17 -17.31
C LEU A 172 12.07 1.40 -17.05
N CYS A 173 11.39 1.63 -15.92
CA CYS A 173 10.13 0.95 -15.61
C CYS A 173 9.03 1.35 -16.62
N PRO A 174 8.14 0.44 -17.05
CA PRO A 174 7.12 0.75 -18.05
C PRO A 174 6.17 1.87 -17.61
N CYS A 175 5.91 2.01 -16.30
CA CYS A 175 5.14 3.13 -15.76
C CYS A 175 5.77 4.50 -16.06
N HIS A 176 7.10 4.59 -16.20
CA HIS A 176 7.83 5.80 -16.57
C HIS A 176 8.00 5.90 -18.09
N VAL A 177 8.46 4.81 -18.73
CA VAL A 177 8.85 4.79 -20.15
C VAL A 177 7.63 4.88 -21.08
N LYS A 178 6.50 4.27 -20.71
CA LYS A 178 5.21 4.29 -21.46
C LYS A 178 5.32 3.88 -22.94
N ARG A 179 6.37 3.15 -23.31
CA ARG A 179 6.60 2.60 -24.65
C ARG A 179 7.22 1.22 -24.55
N ASP A 180 6.86 0.34 -25.47
CA ASP A 180 7.44 -0.99 -25.59
C ASP A 180 8.78 -0.92 -26.35
N VAL A 181 9.87 -1.21 -25.64
CA VAL A 181 11.23 -1.12 -26.19
C VAL A 181 11.93 -2.43 -25.91
N GLU A 182 12.08 -3.23 -26.96
CA GLU A 182 12.67 -4.56 -26.92
C GLU A 182 14.01 -4.61 -26.15
N VAL A 183 14.95 -3.73 -26.48
CA VAL A 183 16.27 -3.69 -25.82
C VAL A 183 16.22 -3.36 -24.33
N VAL A 184 15.15 -2.72 -23.85
CA VAL A 184 14.93 -2.47 -22.42
C VAL A 184 14.48 -3.74 -21.73
N TRP A 185 13.56 -4.49 -22.34
CA TRP A 185 13.08 -5.75 -21.80
C TRP A 185 14.15 -6.81 -21.74
N ASP A 186 14.94 -6.96 -22.80
CA ASP A 186 16.07 -7.88 -22.82
C ASP A 186 17.04 -7.56 -21.67
N ARG A 187 17.29 -6.27 -21.42
CA ARG A 187 18.15 -5.84 -20.31
C ARG A 187 17.53 -6.12 -18.93
N ILE A 188 16.24 -5.87 -18.74
CA ILE A 188 15.54 -6.18 -17.49
C ILE A 188 15.63 -7.68 -17.20
N LEU A 189 15.39 -8.54 -18.20
CA LEU A 189 15.47 -10.00 -18.08
C LEU A 189 16.90 -10.46 -17.73
N GLU A 190 17.94 -9.89 -18.34
CA GLU A 190 19.34 -10.17 -17.97
C GLU A 190 19.62 -9.89 -16.48
N MET A 191 19.06 -8.80 -15.96
CA MET A 191 19.31 -8.33 -14.58
C MET A 191 18.57 -9.14 -13.51
N THR A 192 17.75 -10.13 -13.88
CA THR A 192 17.09 -11.04 -12.94
C THR A 192 18.07 -11.78 -12.02
N ASN A 193 19.34 -11.89 -12.42
CA ASN A 193 20.43 -12.51 -11.65
C ASN A 193 21.45 -11.47 -11.13
N ASP A 194 21.07 -10.20 -10.99
CA ASP A 194 21.95 -9.18 -10.41
C ASP A 194 22.42 -9.62 -9.01
N PRO A 195 23.70 -9.46 -8.65
CA PRO A 195 24.18 -9.85 -7.33
C PRO A 195 23.47 -9.12 -6.18
N ASP A 196 22.99 -7.90 -6.42
CA ASP A 196 22.34 -7.09 -5.39
C ASP A 196 20.81 -7.36 -5.31
N PRO A 197 20.27 -7.73 -4.13
CA PRO A 197 18.86 -8.04 -3.98
C PRO A 197 17.95 -6.83 -4.23
N ALA A 198 18.38 -5.60 -3.95
CA ALA A 198 17.55 -4.42 -4.20
C ALA A 198 17.41 -4.14 -5.70
N VAL A 199 18.43 -4.47 -6.50
CA VAL A 199 18.35 -4.44 -7.96
C VAL A 199 17.41 -5.54 -8.47
N ARG A 200 17.56 -6.79 -8.00
CA ARG A 200 16.67 -7.90 -8.39
C ARG A 200 15.21 -7.63 -8.03
N TYR A 201 14.95 -7.01 -6.88
CA TYR A 201 13.60 -6.59 -6.51
C TYR A 201 13.00 -5.60 -7.53
N GLN A 202 13.79 -4.60 -7.94
CA GLN A 202 13.36 -3.63 -8.95
C GLN A 202 13.12 -4.30 -10.31
N VAL A 203 13.94 -5.29 -10.69
CA VAL A 203 13.71 -6.11 -11.89
C VAL A 203 12.36 -6.81 -11.81
N MET A 204 12.09 -7.51 -10.71
CA MET A 204 10.82 -8.20 -10.48
C MET A 204 9.63 -7.25 -10.56
N HIS A 205 9.75 -6.06 -9.98
CA HIS A 205 8.75 -5.01 -10.09
C HIS A 205 8.48 -4.64 -11.56
N ASN A 206 9.53 -4.27 -12.32
CA ASN A 206 9.38 -3.87 -13.72
C ASN A 206 8.75 -4.97 -14.59
N LEU A 207 9.05 -6.24 -14.31
CA LEU A 207 8.45 -7.38 -15.00
C LEU A 207 6.94 -7.51 -14.75
N CYS A 208 6.45 -7.04 -13.59
CA CYS A 208 5.05 -7.14 -13.18
C CYS A 208 4.29 -5.80 -13.24
N ASP A 209 4.91 -4.73 -13.76
CA ASP A 209 4.35 -3.37 -13.85
C ASP A 209 4.15 -2.98 -15.33
N GLY A 210 3.49 -3.86 -16.10
CA GLY A 210 3.09 -3.57 -17.47
C GLY A 210 3.97 -4.15 -18.57
N SER A 211 4.56 -5.33 -18.37
CA SER A 211 5.29 -6.01 -19.45
C SER A 211 4.35 -6.45 -20.59
N PRO A 212 4.83 -6.41 -21.85
CA PRO A 212 3.99 -6.67 -23.02
C PRO A 212 3.63 -8.15 -23.12
N ALA A 213 2.43 -8.44 -23.63
CA ALA A 213 1.94 -9.81 -23.76
C ALA A 213 2.81 -10.68 -24.69
N THR A 214 3.51 -10.07 -25.66
CA THR A 214 4.47 -10.76 -26.53
C THR A 214 5.65 -11.37 -25.76
N ARG A 215 5.94 -10.90 -24.54
CA ARG A 215 7.02 -11.37 -23.67
C ARG A 215 6.53 -12.20 -22.48
N GLU A 216 5.25 -12.56 -22.45
CA GLU A 216 4.63 -13.31 -21.34
C GLU A 216 5.46 -14.54 -20.94
N LEU A 217 5.83 -15.39 -21.90
CA LEU A 217 6.57 -16.62 -21.62
C LEU A 217 7.96 -16.33 -21.00
N ASP A 218 8.66 -15.32 -21.48
CA ASP A 218 9.97 -14.92 -20.95
C ASP A 218 9.85 -14.38 -19.52
N VAL A 219 8.84 -13.55 -19.28
CA VAL A 219 8.54 -12.94 -17.98
C VAL A 219 8.19 -14.03 -16.96
N ILE A 220 7.27 -14.93 -17.29
CA ILE A 220 6.86 -16.01 -16.38
C ILE A 220 8.04 -16.94 -16.10
N ALA A 221 8.82 -17.32 -17.11
CA ALA A 221 10.01 -18.15 -16.92
C ALA A 221 11.08 -17.46 -16.02
N ALA A 222 11.23 -16.14 -16.11
CA ALA A 222 12.09 -15.37 -15.21
C ALA A 222 11.56 -15.37 -13.77
N LEU A 223 10.26 -15.09 -13.58
CA LEU A 223 9.63 -15.11 -12.26
C LEU A 223 9.71 -16.50 -11.61
N GLU A 224 9.53 -17.58 -12.37
CA GLU A 224 9.67 -18.95 -11.84
C GLU A 224 11.09 -19.23 -11.32
N LYS A 225 12.13 -18.69 -11.95
CA LYS A 225 13.50 -18.77 -11.43
C LYS A 225 13.66 -17.95 -10.14
N MET A 226 13.14 -16.72 -10.14
CA MET A 226 13.17 -15.82 -8.97
C MET A 226 12.30 -16.31 -7.79
N HIS A 227 11.44 -17.32 -7.99
CA HIS A 227 10.68 -17.94 -6.90
C HIS A 227 11.60 -18.55 -5.82
N ASN A 228 12.83 -18.91 -6.18
CA ASN A 228 13.86 -19.42 -5.28
C ASN A 228 14.98 -18.40 -5.01
N ASP A 229 14.73 -17.10 -5.19
CA ASP A 229 15.71 -16.04 -4.89
C ASP A 229 16.22 -16.14 -3.44
N ASP A 230 17.46 -15.76 -3.16
CA ASP A 230 18.00 -15.76 -1.79
C ASP A 230 17.27 -14.77 -0.88
N ASP A 231 16.75 -13.68 -1.46
CA ASP A 231 15.99 -12.67 -0.74
C ASP A 231 14.54 -13.12 -0.46
N LYS A 232 14.15 -13.09 0.82
CA LYS A 232 12.83 -13.57 1.26
C LYS A 232 11.69 -12.70 0.73
N GLU A 233 11.90 -11.39 0.57
CA GLU A 233 10.86 -10.50 0.10
C GLU A 233 10.56 -10.74 -1.37
N ILE A 234 11.60 -10.91 -2.19
CA ILE A 234 11.48 -11.27 -3.61
C ILE A 234 10.70 -12.58 -3.74
N ARG A 235 11.11 -13.65 -3.04
CA ARG A 235 10.38 -14.94 -3.10
C ARG A 235 8.91 -14.80 -2.78
N ARG A 236 8.56 -14.04 -1.73
CA ARG A 236 7.18 -13.82 -1.32
C ARG A 236 6.38 -13.08 -2.39
N LYS A 237 6.93 -12.02 -2.97
CA LYS A 237 6.25 -11.23 -4.01
C LYS A 237 6.05 -12.05 -5.28
N VAL A 238 7.10 -12.73 -5.74
CA VAL A 238 7.05 -13.64 -6.89
C VAL A 238 6.01 -14.74 -6.68
N HIS A 239 5.96 -15.35 -5.50
CA HIS A 239 4.96 -16.37 -5.17
C HIS A 239 3.53 -15.84 -5.34
N ASN A 240 3.26 -14.63 -4.86
CA ASN A 240 1.95 -14.00 -4.99
C ASN A 240 1.59 -13.74 -6.46
N VAL A 241 2.52 -13.20 -7.25
CA VAL A 241 2.33 -12.95 -8.69
C VAL A 241 2.05 -14.25 -9.44
N LEU A 242 2.87 -15.29 -9.26
CA LEU A 242 2.68 -16.58 -9.92
C LEU A 242 1.37 -17.26 -9.50
N THR A 243 0.95 -17.12 -8.23
CA THR A 243 -0.32 -17.64 -7.75
C THR A 243 -1.50 -16.92 -8.40
N HIS A 244 -1.42 -15.60 -8.57
CA HIS A 244 -2.44 -14.83 -9.27
C HIS A 244 -2.48 -15.21 -10.76
N TYR A 245 -1.32 -15.27 -11.43
CA TYR A 245 -1.20 -15.67 -12.82
C TYR A 245 -1.81 -17.04 -13.12
N ARG A 246 -1.55 -18.06 -12.28
CA ARG A 246 -2.15 -19.40 -12.43
C ARG A 246 -3.68 -19.39 -12.32
N LYS A 247 -4.27 -18.42 -11.63
CA LYS A 247 -5.73 -18.29 -11.47
C LYS A 247 -6.38 -17.46 -12.57
N THR A 248 -5.72 -16.39 -13.02
CA THR A 248 -6.34 -15.36 -13.87
C THR A 248 -5.71 -15.22 -15.26
N GLY A 249 -4.53 -15.77 -15.48
CA GLY A 249 -3.69 -15.53 -16.65
C GLY A 249 -3.06 -14.14 -16.68
N LYS A 250 -3.18 -13.34 -15.62
CA LYS A 250 -2.62 -11.98 -15.53
C LYS A 250 -1.42 -11.97 -14.58
N TRP A 251 -0.36 -11.25 -14.93
CA TRP A 251 0.84 -11.11 -14.08
C TRP A 251 1.18 -9.64 -13.77
N ASN A 252 0.68 -8.70 -14.59
CA ASN A 252 0.85 -7.28 -14.35
C ASN A 252 -0.10 -6.81 -13.22
N ILE A 253 0.33 -7.00 -11.97
CA ILE A 253 -0.49 -6.75 -10.76
C ILE A 253 0.24 -5.96 -9.68
N LEU A 254 1.45 -5.47 -9.98
CA LEU A 254 2.20 -4.59 -9.09
C LEU A 254 1.97 -3.13 -9.45
#